data_AF-A0A3D2N4H6-F1
#
_entry.id   AF-A0A3D2N4H6-F1
#
_cell.length_a   1.000
_cell.length_b   1.000
_cell.length_c   1.000
_cell.angle_alpha   90.00
_cell.angle_beta   90.00
_cell.angle_gamma   90.00
#
_symmetry.space_group_name_H-M   'P 1'
#
loop_
_entity.id
_entity.type
_entity.pdbx_description
1 polymer ?
#
loop_
_entity_poly.entity_id
_entity_poly.type
_entity_poly.pdbx_seq_one_letter_code
_entity_poly.pdbx_strand_id
1 'polypeptide(L)' 'MDITELLAFTAEQNASDLHLSAGLPPMIRVDGDVRRINVPPM' A
#
# COMPACT_ATOMS: atom_id res chain seq x y z
N MET A 1 9.40 1.47 -6.69
CA MET A 1 8.01 1.90 -6.88
C MET A 1 7.93 3.34 -6.43
N ASP A 2 7.45 4.25 -7.27
CA ASP A 2 7.19 5.63 -6.85
C ASP A 2 5.80 5.78 -6.20
N ILE A 3 5.48 6.98 -5.70
CA ILE A 3 4.21 7.23 -5.02
C ILE A 3 3.01 7.12 -5.95
N THR A 4 3.17 7.44 -7.23
CA THR A 4 2.08 7.37 -8.22
C THR A 4 1.76 5.91 -8.55
N GLU A 5 2.79 5.07 -8.72
CA GLU A 5 2.63 3.63 -8.91
C GLU A 5 1.96 2.97 -7.69
N LEU A 6 2.35 3.36 -6.47
CA LEU A 6 1.72 2.86 -5.24
C LEU A 6 0.24 3.25 -5.16
N LEU A 7 -0.09 4.52 -5.44
CA LEU A 7 -1.48 4.99 -5.43
C LEU A 7 -2.33 4.34 -6.52
N ALA A 8 -1.78 4.16 -7.73
CA ALA A 8 -2.45 3.44 -8.80
C ALA A 8 -2.75 1.99 -8.39
N PHE A 9 -1.79 1.31 -7.77
CA PHE A 9 -1.99 -0.03 -7.22
C PHE A 9 -3.06 -0.05 -6.11
N THR A 10 -3.04 0.91 -5.17
CA THR A 10 -4.08 1.04 -4.14
C THR A 10 -5.48 1.14 -4.75
N ALA A 11 -5.64 1.97 -5.79
CA ALA A 11 -6.91 2.10 -6.50
C ALA A 11 -7.32 0.81 -7.24
N GLU A 12 -6.39 0.15 -7.93
CA GLU A 12 -6.63 -1.12 -8.63
C GLU A 12 -7.09 -2.23 -7.67
N GLN A 13 -6.56 -2.25 -6.45
CA GLN A 13 -6.96 -3.21 -5.41
C GLN A 13 -8.26 -2.82 -4.67
N ASN A 14 -8.95 -1.75 -5.08
CA ASN A 14 -10.12 -1.18 -4.38
C ASN A 14 -9.85 -0.91 -2.89
N ALA A 15 -8.62 -0.51 -2.56
CA ALA A 15 -8.25 -0.17 -1.20
C ALA A 15 -8.70 1.25 -0.84
N SER A 16 -9.12 1.45 0.42
CA SER A 16 -9.51 2.76 0.94
C SER A 16 -8.32 3.64 1.29
N ASP A 17 -7.23 3.02 1.74
CA ASP A 17 -6.06 3.71 2.28
C ASP A 17 -4.75 3.10 1.75
N LEU A 18 -3.78 3.96 1.49
CA LEU A 18 -2.36 3.61 1.36
C LEU A 18 -1.62 4.05 2.62
N HIS A 19 -0.97 3.12 3.30
CA HIS A 19 -0.19 3.34 4.51
C HIS A 19 1.32 3.24 4.22
N LEU A 20 2.05 4.30 4.57
CA LEU A 20 3.51 4.36 4.51
C LEU A 20 4.08 4.58 5.91
N SER A 21 5.05 3.76 6.29
CA SER A 21 5.74 3.85 7.58
C SER A 21 7.20 3.45 7.38
N ALA A 22 8.13 4.25 7.92
CA ALA A 22 9.55 4.02 7.76
C ALA A 22 9.98 2.66 8.33
N GLY A 23 10.81 1.93 7.58
CA GLY A 23 11.29 0.60 7.95
C GLY A 23 10.25 -0.52 7.80
N LEU A 24 9.07 -0.22 7.24
CA LEU A 24 8.06 -1.21 6.89
C LEU A 24 7.75 -1.19 5.39
N PRO A 25 7.35 -2.32 4.80
CA PRO A 25 6.75 -2.32 3.47
C PRO A 25 5.49 -1.44 3.45
N PRO A 26 5.17 -0.79 2.32
CA PRO A 26 3.87 -0.17 2.10
C PRO A 26 2.72 -1.14 2.39
N MET A 27 1.63 -0.63 2.93
CA MET A 27 0.44 -1.41 3.26
C MET A 27 -0.79 -0.76 2.65
N ILE A 28 -1.81 -1.55 2.33
CA ILE A 28 -3.11 -1.06 1.86
C ILE A 28 -4.23 -1.57 2.76
N ARG A 29 -5.31 -0.79 2.89
CA ARG A 29 -6.52 -1.23 3.58
C ARG A 29 -7.58 -1.68 2.57
N VAL A 30 -7.94 -2.96 2.59
CA VAL A 30 -8.99 -3.54 1.71
C VAL A 30 -10.03 -4.20 2.59
N ASP A 31 -11.30 -3.85 2.41
CA ASP A 31 -12.43 -4.38 3.18
C ASP A 31 -12.26 -4.28 4.71
N GLY A 32 -11.55 -3.24 5.17
CA GLY A 32 -11.24 -3.00 6.59
C GLY A 32 -9.90 -3.58 7.07
N ASP A 33 -9.33 -4.56 6.36
CA ASP A 33 -8.09 -5.23 6.71
C ASP A 33 -6.85 -4.52 6.16
N VAL A 34 -5.81 -4.37 6.98
CA VAL A 34 -4.51 -3.84 6.54
C VAL A 34 -3.62 -4.98 6.05
N ARG A 35 -3.16 -4.90 4.81
CA ARG A 35 -2.34 -5.91 4.13
C ARG A 35 -1.04 -5.29 3.62
N ARG A 36 0.09 -6.00 3.79
CA ARG A 36 1.39 -5.58 3.26
C ARG A 36 1.45 -5.82 1.75
N ILE A 37 1.96 -4.84 1.02
CA ILE A 37 2.35 -5.02 -0.38
C ILE A 37 3.65 -5.83 -0.39
N ASN A 38 3.77 -6.77 -1.34
CA ASN A 38 4.95 -7.63 -1.45
C ASN A 38 6.13 -6.91 -2.11
N VAL A 39 6.65 -5.88 -1.44
CA VAL A 39 7.83 -5.11 -1.81
C VAL A 39 8.72 -4.89 -0.58
N PRO A 40 10.00 -4.56 -0.75
CA PRO A 40 10.88 -4.27 0.38
C PRO A 40 10.40 -3.09 1.24
N PRO A 41 10.89 -2.98 2.50
CA PRO A 41 10.70 -1.80 3.33
C PRO A 41 11.22 -0.51 2.69
N MET A 42 10.60 0.64 3.01
CA MET A 42 11.04 1.98 2.59
C MET A 42 11.61 2.80 3.75
#